data_AF-A0A191XSU8-F1
#
_entry.id   AF-A0A191XSU8-F1
#
_cell.length_a   1.000
_cell.length_b   1.000
_cell.length_c   1.000
_cell.angle_alpha   90.00
_cell.angle_beta   90.00
_cell.angle_gamma   90.00
#
_symmetry.space_group_name_H-M   'P 1'
#
loop_
_entity.id
_entity.type
_entity.pdbx_description
1 polymer ?
#
loop_
_entity_poly.entity_id
_entity_poly.type
_entity_poly.pdbx_seq_one_letter_code
_entity_poly.pdbx_strand_id
1 'polypeptide(L)'
;EKHGSKMAFLDGNPPERLCMPIANHIKSLGGEVYLNSRIQKIELNEDKTVKHFVLSNGTIIEGDAYVFATPVDILKLLLPEDWK
;
A
#
# COMPACT_ATOMS: atom_id res chain seq x y z
N GLU A 1 -25.95 -6.24 19.90
CA GLU A 1 -24.67 -5.98 20.57
C GLU A 1 -24.87 -4.87 21.60
N LYS A 2 -24.46 -5.05 22.86
CA LYS A 2 -24.72 -4.11 23.98
C LYS A 2 -23.45 -3.39 24.49
N HIS A 3 -22.30 -3.61 23.86
CA HIS A 3 -21.00 -3.12 24.35
C HIS A 3 -20.18 -2.32 23.32
N GLY A 4 -20.79 -1.88 22.22
CA GLY A 4 -20.07 -1.17 21.14
C GLY A 4 -19.39 0.14 21.54
N SER A 5 -19.75 0.75 22.68
CA SER A 5 -19.12 1.96 23.20
C SER A 5 -17.94 1.71 24.15
N LYS A 6 -17.61 0.45 24.46
CA LYS A 6 -16.41 0.13 25.25
C LYS A 6 -15.17 0.44 24.42
N MET A 7 -14.23 1.17 25.03
CA MET A 7 -12.97 1.56 24.40
C MET A 7 -11.82 0.73 24.96
N ALA A 8 -10.80 0.54 24.15
CA ALA A 8 -9.52 -0.05 24.54
C ALA A 8 -8.38 0.76 23.93
N PHE A 9 -7.23 0.72 24.57
CA PHE A 9 -6.00 1.31 24.08
C PHE A 9 -5.02 0.21 23.73
N LEU A 10 -4.15 0.49 22.78
CA LEU A 10 -3.03 -0.38 22.51
C LEU A 10 -2.06 -0.31 23.70
N ASP A 11 -1.47 -1.44 24.04
CA ASP A 11 -0.56 -1.59 25.18
C ASP A 11 0.87 -1.07 24.91
N GLY A 12 1.09 -0.45 23.74
CA GLY A 12 2.34 0.15 23.32
C GLY A 12 2.21 0.83 21.97
N ASN A 13 3.34 1.14 21.32
CA ASN A 13 3.31 1.85 20.05
C ASN A 13 2.73 0.98 18.92
N PRO A 14 1.90 1.55 18.01
CA PRO A 14 1.28 0.79 16.92
C PRO A 14 2.24 0.07 15.97
N PRO A 15 3.39 0.65 15.56
CA PRO A 15 4.32 -0.05 14.67
C PRO A 15 4.78 -1.41 15.22
N GLU A 16 5.16 -1.49 16.48
CA GLU A 16 5.64 -2.73 17.09
C GLU A 16 4.52 -3.64 17.55
N ARG A 17 3.47 -3.09 18.18
CA ARG A 17 2.42 -3.89 18.83
C ARG A 17 1.33 -4.37 17.87
N LEU A 18 1.18 -3.73 16.70
CA LEU A 18 0.13 -4.06 15.73
C LEU A 18 0.68 -4.29 14.32
N CYS A 19 1.47 -3.36 13.78
CA CYS A 19 1.90 -3.44 12.38
C CYS A 19 2.92 -4.57 12.16
N MET A 20 3.88 -4.74 13.07
CA MET A 20 4.92 -5.77 12.97
C MET A 20 4.36 -7.21 13.01
N PRO A 21 3.40 -7.57 13.89
CA PRO A 21 2.72 -8.87 13.82
C PRO A 21 2.11 -9.17 12.45
N ILE A 22 1.45 -8.19 11.83
CA ILE A 22 0.85 -8.34 10.50
C ILE A 22 1.94 -8.53 9.44
N ALA A 23 2.97 -7.69 9.45
CA ALA A 23 4.09 -7.79 8.50
C ALA A 23 4.82 -9.14 8.61
N ASN A 24 5.01 -9.64 9.84
CA ASN A 24 5.61 -10.95 10.09
C ASN A 24 4.73 -12.09 9.57
N HIS A 25 3.40 -11.99 9.76
CA HIS A 25 2.47 -12.98 9.23
C HIS A 25 2.51 -13.03 7.70
N ILE A 26 2.48 -11.87 7.03
CA ILE A 26 2.63 -11.76 5.57
C ILE A 26 3.93 -12.42 5.11
N LYS A 27 5.06 -12.11 5.76
CA LYS A 27 6.38 -12.69 5.45
C LYS A 27 6.43 -14.20 5.67
N SER A 28 5.80 -14.71 6.73
CA SER A 28 5.75 -16.16 7.01
C SER A 28 5.00 -16.96 5.95
N LEU A 29 4.12 -16.31 5.19
CA LEU A 29 3.35 -16.90 4.09
C LEU A 29 3.95 -16.60 2.71
N GLY A 30 5.18 -16.08 2.66
CA GLY A 30 5.90 -15.81 1.41
C GLY A 30 5.66 -14.43 0.80
N GLY A 31 4.90 -13.56 1.46
CA GLY A 31 4.72 -12.18 1.05
C GLY A 31 5.92 -11.29 1.40
N GLU A 32 6.05 -10.17 0.71
CA GLU A 32 7.15 -9.22 0.90
C GLU A 32 6.65 -7.89 1.48
N VAL A 33 7.44 -7.27 2.35
CA VAL A 33 7.13 -5.96 2.94
C VAL A 33 8.38 -5.08 2.87
N TYR A 34 8.32 -4.06 2.02
CA TYR A 34 9.40 -3.10 1.79
C TYR A 34 9.06 -1.75 2.42
N LEU A 35 10.05 -1.15 3.06
CA LEU A 35 9.96 0.21 3.61
C LEU A 35 10.77 1.17 2.72
N ASN A 36 10.45 2.46 2.80
CA ASN A 36 11.09 3.51 2.01
C ASN A 36 10.97 3.33 0.48
N SER A 37 9.95 2.59 0.04
CA SER A 37 9.65 2.27 -1.36
C SER A 37 8.52 3.13 -1.90
N ARG A 38 8.73 4.45 -1.98
CA ARG A 38 7.69 5.39 -2.43
C ARG A 38 7.40 5.19 -3.92
N ILE A 39 6.13 5.02 -4.28
CA ILE A 39 5.67 5.03 -5.68
C ILE A 39 5.73 6.48 -6.21
N GLN A 40 6.36 6.65 -7.37
CA GLN A 40 6.51 7.92 -8.08
C GLN A 40 5.52 8.05 -9.24
N LYS A 41 5.24 6.96 -9.97
CA LYS A 41 4.35 6.99 -11.15
C LYS A 41 3.66 5.64 -11.36
N ILE A 42 2.43 5.69 -11.84
CA ILE A 42 1.71 4.55 -12.43
C ILE A 42 1.93 4.62 -13.94
N GLU A 43 2.66 3.65 -14.50
CA GLU A 43 2.81 3.55 -15.95
C GLU A 43 1.66 2.71 -16.52
N LEU A 44 1.09 3.16 -17.64
CA LEU A 44 -0.02 2.48 -18.29
C LEU A 44 0.44 1.77 -19.57
N ASN A 45 -0.26 0.70 -19.91
CA ASN A 45 -0.25 0.09 -21.23
C ASN A 45 -1.06 0.96 -22.21
N GLU A 46 -0.96 0.66 -23.51
CA GLU A 46 -1.75 1.35 -24.55
C GLU A 46 -3.27 1.20 -24.35
N ASP A 47 -3.70 0.09 -23.76
CA ASP A 47 -5.11 -0.19 -23.42
C ASP A 47 -5.57 0.48 -22.11
N LYS A 48 -4.72 1.34 -21.52
CA LYS A 48 -4.96 2.09 -20.27
C LYS A 48 -5.01 1.24 -19.00
N THR A 49 -4.67 -0.05 -19.08
CA THR A 49 -4.43 -0.87 -17.88
C THR A 49 -3.08 -0.53 -17.26
N VAL A 50 -2.88 -0.85 -15.97
CA VAL A 50 -1.58 -0.63 -15.31
C VAL A 50 -0.54 -1.58 -15.90
N LYS A 51 0.57 -1.00 -16.37
CA LYS A 51 1.75 -1.74 -16.81
C LYS A 51 2.63 -2.13 -15.62
N HIS A 52 3.04 -1.13 -14.84
CA HIS A 52 3.87 -1.29 -13.65
C HIS A 52 3.88 -0.03 -12.78
N PHE A 53 4.39 -0.15 -11.54
CA PHE A 53 4.71 1.00 -10.68
C PHE A 53 6.18 1.36 -10.79
N VAL A 54 6.45 2.65 -10.92
CA VAL A 54 7.81 3.22 -10.86
C VAL A 54 8.00 3.79 -9.47
N LEU A 55 9.01 3.32 -8.74
CA LEU A 55 9.39 3.86 -7.43
C LEU A 55 10.28 5.10 -7.57
N SER A 56 10.39 5.90 -6.50
CA SER A 56 11.16 7.15 -6.50
C SER A 56 12.67 6.97 -6.72
N ASN A 57 13.17 5.75 -6.55
CA ASN A 57 14.56 5.39 -6.85
C ASN A 57 14.73 4.82 -8.28
N GLY A 58 13.68 4.85 -9.10
CA GLY A 58 13.67 4.30 -10.47
C GLY A 58 13.42 2.79 -10.56
N THR A 59 13.27 2.09 -9.43
CA THR A 59 12.92 0.66 -9.45
C THR A 59 11.52 0.46 -10.02
N ILE A 60 11.36 -0.56 -10.86
CA ILE A 60 10.07 -0.95 -11.45
C ILE A 60 9.52 -2.15 -10.68
N ILE A 61 8.23 -2.08 -10.31
CA ILE A 61 7.50 -3.17 -9.67
C ILE A 61 6.35 -3.61 -10.58
N GLU A 62 6.38 -4.88 -10.95
CA GLU A 62 5.37 -5.55 -11.77
C GLU A 62 4.57 -6.54 -10.93
N GLY A 63 3.33 -6.81 -11.35
CA GLY A 63 2.46 -7.80 -10.74
C GLY A 63 1.17 -8.00 -11.52
N ASP A 64 0.45 -9.08 -11.21
CA ASP A 64 -0.81 -9.41 -11.87
C ASP A 64 -1.96 -8.47 -11.49
N ALA A 65 -1.86 -7.86 -10.31
CA ALA A 65 -2.84 -6.92 -9.78
C ALA A 65 -2.16 -5.82 -8.98
N TYR A 66 -2.76 -4.62 -9.01
CA TYR A 66 -2.24 -3.43 -8.35
C TYR A 66 -3.30 -2.84 -7.42
N VAL A 67 -2.92 -2.58 -6.17
CA VAL A 67 -3.81 -1.98 -5.15
C VAL A 67 -3.16 -0.73 -4.59
N PHE A 68 -3.91 0.37 -4.57
CA PHE A 68 -3.52 1.61 -3.92
C PHE A 68 -4.22 1.75 -2.57
N ALA A 69 -3.52 1.41 -1.49
CA ALA A 69 -3.95 1.63 -0.11
C ALA A 69 -3.40 2.95 0.46
N THR A 70 -3.31 3.99 -0.37
CA THR A 70 -2.83 5.32 0.04
C THR A 70 -3.99 6.26 0.38
N PRO A 71 -3.74 7.35 1.12
CA PRO A 71 -4.73 8.41 1.28
C PRO A 71 -5.16 8.98 -0.08
N VAL A 72 -6.43 9.36 -0.19
CA VAL A 72 -7.04 9.84 -1.45
C VAL A 72 -6.30 11.04 -2.05
N ASP A 73 -5.73 11.91 -1.22
CA ASP A 73 -5.02 13.09 -1.67
C ASP A 73 -3.72 12.72 -2.42
N ILE A 74 -3.04 11.67 -1.95
CA ILE A 74 -1.84 11.13 -2.63
C ILE A 74 -2.24 10.43 -3.92
N LEU A 75 -3.32 9.64 -3.90
CA LEU A 75 -3.81 8.96 -5.10
C LEU A 75 -4.14 9.97 -6.21
N LYS A 76 -4.85 11.06 -5.89
CA LYS A 76 -5.21 12.11 -6.85
C LYS A 76 -4.00 12.73 -7.57
N LEU A 77 -2.86 12.83 -6.90
CA LEU A 77 -1.61 13.35 -7.50
C LEU A 77 -0.91 12.32 -8.40
N LEU A 78 -1.13 11.02 -8.16
CA LEU A 78 -0.51 9.93 -8.89
C LEU A 78 -1.39 9.36 -10.01
N LEU A 79 -2.68 9.73 -10.05
CA LEU A 79 -3.61 9.29 -11.09
C LEU A 79 -3.08 9.70 -12.47
N PRO A 80 -2.91 8.74 -13.39
CA PRO A 80 -2.60 9.03 -14.79
C PRO A 80 -3.65 9.95 -15.40
N GLU A 81 -3.23 10.83 -16.29
CA GLU A 81 -4.15 11.74 -16.99
C GLU A 81 -5.24 10.97 -17.77
N ASP A 82 -4.93 9.79 -18.31
CA ASP A 82 -5.89 8.94 -19.02
C ASP A 82 -7.05 8.41 -18.16
N TRP A 83 -6.94 8.52 -16.83
CA TRP A 83 -7.95 8.11 -15.86
C TRP A 83 -8.70 9.29 -15.23
N LYS A 84 -8.31 10.53 -15.53
CA LYS A 84 -9.00 11.74 -15.07
C LYS A 84 -10.19 12.07 -15.98
#